data_AF-A0A8G2F5T1-F1
#
_entry.id   AF-A0A8G2F5T1-F1
#
_cell.length_a   1.000
_cell.length_b   1.000
_cell.length_c   1.000
_cell.angle_alpha   90.00
_cell.angle_beta   90.00
_cell.angle_gamma   90.00
#
_symmetry.space_group_name_H-M   'P 1'
#
loop_
_entity.id
_entity.type
_entity.pdbx_description
1 polymer ?
#
loop_
_entity_poly.entity_id
_entity_poly.type
_entity_poly.pdbx_seq_one_letter_code
_entity_poly.pdbx_strand_id
1 'polypeptide(L)' 'MTSTIDRLERDILRVFRCACRHDRPDIAEFMLAALEKLDSEHANFTASSRLLIDAYRDLAETSGSGKL' A
#
# COMPACT_ATOMS: atom_id res chain seq x y z
N MET A 1 14.31 -0.23 5.87
CA MET A 1 14.13 0.87 4.91
C MET A 1 12.69 1.28 5.00
N THR A 2 12.39 2.50 5.45
CA THR A 2 11.00 3.00 5.43
C THR A 2 10.63 3.27 3.98
N SER A 3 9.53 2.67 3.52
CA SER A 3 9.08 2.84 2.15
C SER A 3 8.66 4.30 1.92
N THR A 4 8.70 4.77 0.68
CA THR A 4 8.19 6.11 0.31
C THR A 4 6.71 6.27 0.69
N ILE A 5 5.95 5.16 0.73
CA ILE A 5 4.55 5.11 1.15
C ILE A 5 4.44 5.40 2.66
N ASP A 6 5.30 4.81 3.49
CA ASP A 6 5.31 5.04 4.95
C ASP A 6 5.54 6.52 5.30
N ARG A 7 6.32 7.22 4.46
CA ARG A 7 6.58 8.65 4.63
C ARG A 7 5.35 9.49 4.24
N LEU A 8 4.71 9.16 3.12
CA LEU A 8 3.50 9.85 2.67
C LEU A 8 2.36 9.67 3.68
N GLU A 9 2.15 8.46 4.20
CA GLU A 9 1.14 8.18 5.22
C GLU A 9 1.34 9.03 6.48
N ARG A 10 2.59 9.13 6.97
CA ARG A 10 2.94 9.97 8.13
C ARG A 10 2.65 11.44 7.87
N ASP A 11 2.95 11.94 6.68
CA ASP A 11 2.70 13.34 6.32
C ASP A 11 1.19 13.61 6.25
N ILE A 12 0.39 12.73 5.66
CA ILE A 12 -1.07 12.86 5.62
C ILE A 12 -1.67 12.84 7.04
N LEU A 13 -1.24 11.90 7.90
CA LEU A 13 -1.68 11.82 9.30
C LEU A 13 -1.35 13.10 10.08
N ARG A 14 -0.20 13.72 9.82
CA ARG A 14 0.18 14.99 10.44
C ARG A 14 -0.77 16.11 10.05
N VAL A 15 -1.12 16.21 8.77
CA VAL A 15 -2.05 17.24 8.27
C VAL A 15 -3.47 16.99 8.78
N PHE A 16 -3.94 15.74 8.78
CA PHE A 16 -5.23 15.35 9.36
C PHE A 16 -5.36 15.80 10.82
N ARG A 17 -4.37 15.47 11.67
CA ARG A 17 -4.36 15.90 13.08
C ARG A 17 -4.37 17.42 13.24
N CYS A 18 -3.70 18.14 12.34
CA CYS A 18 -3.72 19.60 12.32
C CYS A 18 -5.12 20.11 11.98
N ALA A 19 -5.76 19.57 10.94
CA ALA A 19 -7.12 19.93 10.54
C ALA A 19 -8.14 19.72 11.66
N CYS A 20 -8.07 18.59 12.38
CA CYS A 20 -8.91 18.34 13.56
C CYS A 20 -8.72 19.39 14.66
N ARG A 21 -7.48 19.81 14.92
CA ARG A 21 -7.19 20.84 15.96
C ARG A 21 -7.68 22.23 15.60
N HIS A 22 -7.86 22.50 14.30
CA HIS A 22 -8.29 23.79 13.78
C HIS A 22 -9.76 23.82 13.37
N ASP A 23 -10.56 22.80 13.73
CA ASP A 23 -11.96 22.66 13.32
C ASP A 23 -12.16 22.84 11.80
N ARG A 24 -11.32 22.15 11.03
CA ARG A 24 -11.39 22.11 9.57
C ARG A 24 -11.88 20.74 9.10
N PRO A 25 -13.19 20.44 9.22
CA PRO A 25 -13.75 19.13 8.87
C PRO A 25 -13.60 18.82 7.38
N ASP A 26 -13.67 19.83 6.53
CA ASP A 26 -13.44 19.74 5.07
C ASP A 26 -12.06 19.15 4.75
N ILE A 27 -11.03 19.65 5.42
CA ILE A 27 -9.65 19.18 5.24
C ILE A 27 -9.47 17.81 5.91
N ALA A 28 -10.05 17.60 7.10
CA ALA A 28 -9.93 16.33 7.81
C ALA A 28 -10.56 15.18 7.00
N GLU A 29 -11.74 15.39 6.43
CA GLU A 29 -12.42 14.41 5.57
C GLU A 29 -11.59 14.08 4.32
N PHE A 30 -11.06 15.11 3.65
CA PHE A 30 -10.20 14.90 2.49
C PHE A 30 -8.93 14.09 2.82
N MET A 31 -8.28 14.40 3.95
CA MET A 31 -7.08 13.67 4.38
C MET A 31 -7.40 12.24 4.81
N LEU A 32 -8.56 12.00 5.40
CA LEU A 32 -9.03 10.66 5.75
C LEU A 32 -9.26 9.81 4.48
N ALA A 33 -9.97 10.35 3.49
CA ALA A 33 -10.17 9.68 2.20
C ALA A 33 -8.84 9.37 1.48
N ALA A 34 -7.83 10.24 1.62
CA ALA A 34 -6.50 9.99 1.09
C ALA A 34 -5.80 8.82 1.79
N LEU A 35 -5.96 8.66 3.10
CA LEU A 35 -5.42 7.51 3.86
C LEU A 35 -6.10 6.20 3.44
N GLU A 36 -7.42 6.20 3.32
CA GLU A 36 -8.19 5.02 2.89
C GLU A 36 -7.77 4.54 1.49
N LYS A 37 -7.54 5.48 0.58
CA LYS A 37 -7.05 5.17 -0.76
C LYS A 37 -5.62 4.60 -0.72
N LEU A 38 -4.74 5.18 0.09
CA LEU A 38 -3.37 4.71 0.23
C LEU A 38 -3.31 3.27 0.76
N ASP A 39 -4.14 2.95 1.76
CA ASP A 39 -4.25 1.60 2.33
C ASP A 39 -4.78 0.58 1.29
N SER A 40 -5.80 0.98 0.53
CA SER A 40 -6.36 0.16 -0.56
C SER A 40 -5.32 -0.14 -1.65
N GLU A 41 -4.51 0.85 -2.04
CA GLU A 41 -3.44 0.67 -3.01
C GLU A 41 -2.31 -0.23 -2.46
N HIS A 42 -2.00 -0.11 -1.17
CA HIS A 42 -1.01 -0.95 -0.51
C HIS A 42 -1.44 -2.43 -0.42
N ALA A 43 -2.70 -2.68 -0.07
CA ALA A 43 -3.29 -4.01 -0.05
C ALA A 43 -3.27 -4.65 -1.46
N ASN A 44 -3.59 -3.88 -2.50
CA ASN A 44 -3.54 -4.35 -3.88
C ASN A 44 -2.10 -4.63 -4.36
N PHE A 45 -1.15 -3.77 -4.00
CA PHE A 45 0.26 -3.96 -4.36
C PHE A 45 0.86 -5.20 -3.69
N THR A 46 0.58 -5.40 -2.40
CA THR A 46 1.05 -6.58 -1.66
C THR A 46 0.40 -7.87 -2.18
N ALA A 47 -0.90 -7.85 -2.49
CA ALA A 47 -1.59 -8.96 -3.11
C ALA A 47 -1.03 -9.29 -4.50
N SER A 48 -0.84 -8.29 -5.36
CA SER A 48 -0.28 -8.46 -6.71
C SER A 48 1.17 -8.98 -6.67
N SER A 49 2.00 -8.43 -5.78
CA SER A 49 3.38 -8.88 -5.59
C SER A 49 3.44 -10.34 -5.14
N ARG A 50 2.53 -10.75 -4.23
CA ARG A 50 2.44 -12.15 -3.78
C ARG A 50 2.00 -13.08 -4.90
N LEU A 51 0.98 -12.71 -5.68
CA LEU A 51 0.55 -13.48 -6.85
C LEU A 51 1.66 -13.61 -7.90
N LEU A 52 2.44 -12.55 -8.14
CA LEU A 52 3.59 -12.61 -9.04
C LEU A 52 4.68 -13.56 -8.52
N ILE A 53 5.01 -13.50 -7.24
CA ILE A 53 5.99 -14.40 -6.61
C ILE A 53 5.54 -15.86 -6.70
N ASP A 54 4.27 -16.13 -6.44
CA ASP A 54 3.68 -17.46 -6.52
C ASP A 54 3.73 -17.98 -7.96
N ALA A 55 3.37 -17.15 -8.95
CA ALA A 55 3.47 -17.50 -10.37
C ALA A 55 4.91 -17.80 -10.82
N TYR A 56 5.89 -17.01 -10.36
CA TYR A 56 7.31 -17.29 -10.63
C TYR A 56 7.77 -18.61 -10.00
N ARG A 57 7.29 -18.94 -8.80
CA ARG A 57 7.59 -20.21 -8.13
C ARG A 57 7.01 -21.39 -8.90
N ASP A 58 5.74 -21.31 -9.30
CA ASP A 58 5.08 -22.36 -10.08
C ASP A 58 5.82 -22.61 -11.40
N LEU A 59 6.27 -21.55 -12.07
CA LEU A 59 7.07 -21.67 -13.29
C LEU A 59 8.44 -22.31 -13.04
N ALA A 60 9.12 -21.96 -11.93
CA ALA A 60 10.40 -22.57 -11.57
C ALA A 60 10.26 -24.05 -11.19
N GLU A 61 9.16 -24.44 -10.55
CA GLU A 61 8.87 -25.83 -10.18
C GLU A 61 8.47 -26.68 -11.39
N THR A 62 7.73 -26.10 -12.35
CA THR A 62 7.35 -26.79 -13.59
C THR A 62 8.50 -26.93 -14.59
N SER A 63 9.46 -26.00 -14.61
CA SER A 63 10.64 -26.07 -15.48
C SER A 63 11.75 -27.01 -14.98
N GLY A 64 11.64 -27.52 -13.74
CA GLY A 64 12.52 -28.57 -13.20
C GLY A 64 12.13 -30.01 -13.58
N SER A 65 10.97 -30.23 -14.21
CA SER A 65 10.51 -31.56 -14.67
C SER A 65 10.95 -31.92 -16.10
N GLY A 66 12.05 -31.35 -16.57
CA GLY A 66 12.80 -31.82 -17.74
C GLY A 66 13.53 -33.12 -17.41
N LYS A 67 12.77 -34.21 -17.26
CA LYS A 67 13.29 -35.57 -17.11
C LYS A 67 13.76 -36.05 -18.49
N LEU A 68 15.07 -36.00 -18.73
CA LEU A 68 15.78 -36.84 -19.71
C LEU A 68 17.07 -37.32 -19.07
#